data_AF-A0A7W9HVC5-F1
#
_entry.id   AF-A0A7W9HVC5-F1
#
_cell.length_a   1.000
_cell.length_b   1.000
_cell.length_c   1.000
_cell.angle_alpha   90.00
_cell.angle_beta   90.00
_cell.angle_gamma   90.00
#
_symmetry.space_group_name_H-M   'P 1'
#
loop_
_entity.id
_entity.type
_entity.pdbx_description
1 polymer ?
#
loop_
_entity_poly.entity_id
_entity_poly.type
_entity_poly.pdbx_seq_one_letter_code
_entity_poly.pdbx_strand_id
1 'polypeptide(L)'
;MRTRFPPRPVAATWPTTRCDRRTAIRLATADPLVIGNPVVQAKRVRGLRHLLDWLADETGDTWQQRWTNSGAEALGARWRQAPIAWLEARGRRSAWLPSELSSALLALIFADVVRPALRWLVSTPSIKSELANGLALDRDPSGFARLREHCQAHSGIPERAARLTAQRGAVIVAAKGGTLADITVGDVLELVDTETAMSAAWPRDVPAFYQILRDLGLLGEQAPLRFRQLRTGGQLTPGQLVDRYGLACRPVRDLLVAYLHERQPNLDYNSLKDLSYYLARRFWKDLEVHHPGIDSLRLTPEVATAWRERLLKKQPPGSSAGTDVGEPIPRIAYRECLVKVRAFYLDLSQWALEDPARWAPWVAPCPVGRDVEHRKFKRHRKARMDARTRERLPVLPVLVATVERRRIVAAELLAMAQAVEPGQSFTADGHQLTRLGAWSGKLR
;
A
#
# COMPACT_ATOMS: atom_id res chain seq x y z
N MET A 1 -16.19 1.79 -4.16
CA MET A 1 -15.79 0.90 -3.04
C MET A 1 -15.91 1.60 -1.70
N ARG A 2 -15.30 2.77 -1.49
CA ARG A 2 -15.53 3.57 -0.25
C ARG A 2 -17.01 3.92 0.01
N THR A 3 -17.79 4.16 -1.05
CA THR A 3 -19.25 4.35 -0.96
C THR A 3 -20.01 3.08 -0.60
N ARG A 4 -19.47 1.90 -0.92
CA ARG A 4 -20.10 0.60 -0.61
C ARG A 4 -19.70 0.08 0.77
N PHE A 5 -18.48 0.37 1.19
CA PHE A 5 -17.92 -0.02 2.49
C PHE A 5 -17.29 1.22 3.14
N PRO A 6 -18.10 2.10 3.75
CA PRO A 6 -17.56 3.27 4.45
C PRO A 6 -16.74 2.81 5.66
N PRO A 7 -15.57 3.43 5.93
CA PRO A 7 -14.83 3.19 7.16
C PRO A 7 -15.64 3.64 8.38
N ARG A 8 -15.43 3.01 9.53
CA ARG A 8 -16.08 3.43 10.78
C ARG A 8 -15.69 4.88 11.13
N PRO A 9 -16.61 5.74 11.56
CA PRO A 9 -16.27 7.08 12.01
C PRO A 9 -15.44 7.01 13.30
N VAL A 10 -14.50 7.94 13.46
CA VAL A 10 -13.78 8.11 14.74
C VAL A 10 -14.59 9.10 15.58
N ALA A 11 -15.07 8.65 16.74
CA ALA A 11 -15.80 9.51 17.66
C ALA A 11 -14.89 10.63 18.19
N ALA A 12 -15.40 11.86 18.27
CA ALA A 12 -14.65 12.99 18.81
C ALA A 12 -14.53 12.94 20.35
N THR A 13 -15.49 12.29 21.03
CA THR A 13 -15.49 12.12 22.49
C THR A 13 -16.12 10.78 22.88
N TRP A 14 -15.61 10.17 23.94
CA TRP A 14 -16.17 8.96 24.58
C TRP A 14 -15.86 8.97 26.10
N PRO A 15 -16.47 8.12 26.94
CA PRO A 15 -16.47 8.30 28.40
C PRO A 15 -15.09 8.50 29.05
N THR A 16 -14.09 7.71 28.67
CA THR A 16 -12.72 7.79 29.22
C THR A 16 -11.99 9.08 28.83
N THR A 17 -12.36 9.73 27.72
CA THR A 17 -11.75 11.02 27.33
C THR A 17 -12.14 12.18 28.24
N ARG A 18 -13.26 12.06 28.97
CA ARG A 18 -13.80 13.08 29.87
C ARG A 18 -13.38 12.89 31.33
N CYS A 19 -12.62 11.84 31.62
CA CYS A 19 -12.26 11.54 32.99
C CYS A 19 -11.24 12.57 33.55
N ASP A 20 -11.22 12.74 34.86
CA ASP A 20 -10.22 13.59 35.50
C ASP A 20 -8.80 12.98 35.40
N ARG A 21 -7.78 13.81 35.64
CA ARG A 21 -6.37 13.39 35.58
C ARG A 21 -6.08 12.16 36.45
N ARG A 22 -6.68 12.10 37.64
CA ARG A 22 -6.46 11.00 38.59
C ARG A 22 -7.02 9.68 38.03
N THR A 23 -8.20 9.73 37.42
CA THR A 23 -8.83 8.60 36.77
C THR A 23 -8.07 8.16 35.53
N ALA A 24 -7.58 9.09 34.71
CA ALA A 24 -6.76 8.78 33.55
C ALA A 24 -5.48 8.00 33.94
N ILE A 25 -4.79 8.45 34.99
CA ILE A 25 -3.62 7.73 35.53
C ILE A 25 -4.02 6.34 36.03
N ARG A 26 -5.11 6.25 36.82
CA ARG A 26 -5.58 4.97 37.37
C ARG A 26 -5.91 3.98 36.26
N LEU A 27 -6.62 4.39 35.21
CA LEU A 27 -6.96 3.54 34.06
C LEU A 27 -5.68 3.08 33.32
N ALA A 28 -4.72 3.99 33.10
CA ALA A 28 -3.46 3.69 32.42
C ALA A 28 -2.48 2.83 33.24
N THR A 29 -2.78 2.57 34.51
CA THR A 29 -1.96 1.75 35.41
C THR A 29 -2.76 0.68 36.15
N ALA A 30 -4.00 0.38 35.73
CA ALA A 30 -4.79 -0.72 36.26
C ALA A 30 -4.35 -2.05 35.62
N ASP A 31 -4.66 -3.18 36.25
CA ASP A 31 -4.52 -4.47 35.58
C ASP A 31 -5.42 -4.55 34.34
N PRO A 32 -4.96 -5.17 33.23
CA PRO A 32 -3.69 -5.89 33.04
C PRO A 32 -2.53 -5.01 32.52
N LEU A 33 -2.65 -3.68 32.57
CA LEU A 33 -1.64 -2.75 32.05
C LEU A 33 -0.46 -2.52 33.02
N VAL A 34 -0.50 -3.08 34.22
CA VAL A 34 0.61 -3.01 35.18
C VAL A 34 1.85 -3.71 34.61
N ILE A 35 2.98 -3.00 34.57
CA ILE A 35 4.25 -3.60 34.18
C ILE A 35 4.88 -4.28 35.40
N GLY A 36 5.13 -5.58 35.30
CA GLY A 36 5.72 -6.37 36.40
C GLY A 36 7.12 -5.91 36.85
N ASN A 37 7.86 -5.20 35.99
CA ASN A 37 9.13 -4.56 36.38
C ASN A 37 8.85 -3.21 37.10
N PRO A 38 9.19 -3.07 38.40
CA PRO A 38 8.87 -1.87 39.18
C PRO A 38 9.52 -0.59 38.66
N VAL A 39 10.74 -0.68 38.11
CA VAL A 39 11.46 0.47 37.56
C VAL A 39 10.77 0.99 36.30
N VAL A 40 10.34 0.09 35.43
CA VAL A 40 9.62 0.43 34.20
C VAL A 40 8.20 0.94 34.52
N GLN A 41 7.54 0.38 35.53
CA GLN A 41 6.25 0.88 36.01
C GLN A 41 6.38 2.30 36.60
N ALA A 42 7.36 2.55 37.46
CA ALA A 42 7.61 3.88 38.01
C ALA A 42 7.91 4.91 36.91
N LYS A 43 8.67 4.51 35.89
CA LYS A 43 8.93 5.31 34.69
C LYS A 43 7.64 5.65 33.93
N ARG A 44 6.74 4.68 33.71
CA ARG A 44 5.44 4.92 33.08
C ARG A 44 4.61 5.90 33.89
N VAL A 45 4.55 5.73 35.22
CA VAL A 45 3.80 6.63 36.13
C VAL A 45 4.34 8.07 36.07
N ARG A 46 5.66 8.27 36.06
CA ARG A 46 6.26 9.61 35.88
C ARG A 46 5.91 10.20 34.52
N GLY A 47 6.07 9.42 33.45
CA GLY A 47 5.71 9.84 32.09
C GLY A 47 4.24 10.23 31.97
N LEU A 48 3.33 9.48 32.60
CA LEU A 48 1.89 9.79 32.61
C LEU A 48 1.61 11.13 33.27
N ARG A 49 2.26 11.43 34.41
CA ARG A 49 2.15 12.74 35.05
C ARG A 49 2.62 13.84 34.11
N HIS A 50 3.81 13.71 33.53
CA HIS A 50 4.37 14.70 32.61
C HIS A 50 3.50 14.93 31.37
N LEU A 51 3.03 13.85 30.75
CA LEU A 51 2.24 13.93 29.53
C LEU A 51 0.85 14.54 29.80
N LEU A 52 0.19 14.15 30.89
CA LEU A 52 -1.11 14.70 31.27
C LEU A 52 -1.01 16.14 31.77
N ASP A 53 0.08 16.53 32.44
CA ASP A 53 0.32 17.91 32.84
C ASP A 53 0.49 18.82 31.62
N TRP A 54 1.24 18.36 30.61
CA TRP A 54 1.36 19.09 29.35
C TRP A 54 0.01 19.19 28.62
N LEU A 55 -0.72 18.07 28.48
CA LEU A 55 -2.04 18.08 27.83
C LEU A 55 -3.08 18.93 28.59
N ALA A 56 -2.93 19.12 29.90
CA ALA A 56 -3.80 19.98 30.70
C ALA A 56 -3.69 21.47 30.33
N ASP A 57 -2.57 21.90 29.75
CA ASP A 57 -2.37 23.27 29.25
C ASP A 57 -2.88 23.46 27.81
N GLU A 58 -3.18 22.36 27.09
CA GLU A 58 -3.71 22.40 25.72
C GLU A 58 -5.22 22.71 25.71
N THR A 59 -5.70 23.30 24.61
CA THR A 59 -7.12 23.66 24.47
C THR A 59 -8.00 22.42 24.26
N GLY A 60 -9.15 22.36 24.94
CA GLY A 60 -10.16 21.30 24.75
C GLY A 60 -10.79 20.80 26.06
N ASP A 61 -11.99 20.24 25.94
CA ASP A 61 -12.78 19.74 27.08
C ASP A 61 -12.48 18.27 27.40
N THR A 62 -11.84 17.55 26.47
CA THR A 62 -11.47 16.13 26.64
C THR A 62 -9.99 15.89 26.40
N TRP A 63 -9.44 14.81 26.95
CA TRP A 63 -8.06 14.39 26.69
C TRP A 63 -7.80 14.16 25.20
N GLN A 64 -8.79 13.65 24.47
CA GLN A 64 -8.69 13.48 23.02
C GLN A 64 -8.57 14.82 22.28
N GLN A 65 -9.41 15.81 22.63
CA GLN A 65 -9.37 17.14 22.02
C GLN A 65 -8.03 17.83 22.32
N ARG A 66 -7.56 17.75 23.57
CA ARG A 66 -6.25 18.26 24.00
C ARG A 66 -5.11 17.62 23.21
N TRP A 67 -5.15 16.30 23.01
CA TRP A 67 -4.18 15.61 22.16
C TRP A 67 -4.24 16.10 20.70
N THR A 68 -5.43 16.21 20.11
CA THR A 68 -5.59 16.67 18.73
C THR A 68 -5.13 18.12 18.54
N ASN A 69 -5.43 19.01 19.49
CA ASN A 69 -5.11 20.43 19.42
C ASN A 69 -3.65 20.75 19.74
N SER A 70 -2.93 19.84 20.42
CA SER A 70 -1.52 20.02 20.77
C SER A 70 -0.55 20.08 19.58
N GLY A 71 -1.01 19.71 18.38
CA GLY A 71 -0.16 19.62 17.19
C GLY A 71 0.87 18.48 17.21
N ALA A 72 0.87 17.62 18.23
CA ALA A 72 1.81 16.50 18.39
C ALA A 72 1.89 15.63 17.13
N GLU A 73 0.74 15.31 16.54
CA GLU A 73 0.67 14.42 15.39
C GLU A 73 1.29 15.03 14.13
N ALA A 74 1.22 16.36 13.97
CA ALA A 74 1.82 17.05 12.82
C ALA A 74 3.36 16.97 12.83
N LEU A 75 3.95 16.82 14.02
CA LEU A 75 5.40 16.61 14.19
C LEU A 75 5.85 15.16 13.89
N GLY A 76 4.92 14.22 13.71
CA GLY A 76 5.21 12.82 13.38
C GLY A 76 6.15 12.16 14.40
N ALA A 77 7.26 11.58 13.95
CA ALA A 77 8.25 10.93 14.82
C ALA A 77 8.88 11.87 15.88
N ARG A 78 8.82 13.19 15.65
CA ARG A 78 9.34 14.24 16.53
C ARG A 78 8.33 14.76 17.55
N TRP A 79 7.13 14.18 17.64
CA TRP A 79 6.06 14.65 18.53
C TRP A 79 6.49 14.94 19.97
N ARG A 80 7.46 14.18 20.51
CA ARG A 80 8.02 14.36 21.87
C ARG A 80 8.69 15.72 22.09
N GLN A 81 9.11 16.41 21.03
CA GLN A 81 9.76 17.72 21.14
C GLN A 81 8.83 18.76 21.80
N ALA A 82 7.52 18.71 21.52
CA ALA A 82 6.55 19.63 22.11
C ALA A 82 6.43 19.49 23.65
N PRO A 83 6.06 18.31 24.21
CA PRO A 83 6.02 18.13 25.66
C PRO A 83 7.38 18.30 26.32
N ILE A 84 8.49 17.90 25.67
CA ILE A 84 9.84 18.10 26.23
C ILE A 84 10.14 19.59 26.38
N ALA A 85 9.95 20.40 25.33
CA ALA A 85 10.18 21.85 25.40
C ALA A 85 9.30 22.51 26.48
N TRP A 86 8.04 22.10 26.60
CA TRP A 86 7.12 22.59 27.63
C TRP A 86 7.57 22.25 29.06
N LEU A 87 8.12 21.04 29.27
CA LEU A 87 8.68 20.60 30.56
C LEU A 87 9.97 21.33 30.91
N GLU A 88 10.87 21.50 29.93
CA GLU A 88 12.15 22.18 30.11
C GLU A 88 11.96 23.65 30.46
N ALA A 89 10.98 24.33 29.85
CA ALA A 89 10.59 25.70 30.20
C ALA A 89 10.09 25.84 31.65
N ARG A 90 9.64 24.74 32.26
CA ARG A 90 9.20 24.66 33.67
C ARG A 90 10.26 24.05 34.58
N GLY A 91 11.52 24.04 34.16
CA GLY A 91 12.66 23.55 34.94
C GLY A 91 12.76 22.03 35.06
N ARG A 92 11.93 21.26 34.35
CA ARG A 92 11.97 19.79 34.36
C ARG A 92 12.83 19.27 33.23
N ARG A 93 14.12 19.04 33.50
CA ARG A 93 15.09 18.48 32.55
C ARG A 93 15.46 17.05 32.93
N SER A 94 15.40 16.13 31.97
CA SER A 94 15.85 14.74 32.17
C SER A 94 16.11 14.08 30.82
N ALA A 95 17.22 13.33 30.72
CA ALA A 95 17.55 12.52 29.54
C ALA A 95 16.53 11.39 29.28
N TRP A 96 15.72 11.04 30.28
CA TRP A 96 14.75 9.95 30.21
C TRP A 96 13.38 10.37 29.66
N LEU A 97 13.11 11.68 29.53
CA LEU A 97 11.83 12.21 29.09
C LEU A 97 11.30 11.59 27.78
N PRO A 98 12.10 11.42 26.71
CA PRO A 98 11.60 10.82 25.49
C PRO A 98 11.04 9.41 25.69
N SER A 99 11.67 8.64 26.57
CA SER A 99 11.31 7.25 26.84
C SER A 99 10.15 7.15 27.85
N GLU A 100 10.07 8.07 28.80
CA GLU A 100 8.93 8.22 29.72
C GLU A 100 7.66 8.61 28.97
N LEU A 101 7.73 9.61 28.09
CA LEU A 101 6.61 10.08 27.28
C LEU A 101 6.10 9.01 26.30
N SER A 102 6.99 8.26 25.66
CA SER A 102 6.59 7.14 24.80
C SER A 102 5.85 6.03 25.56
N SER A 103 6.32 5.69 26.77
CA SER A 103 5.66 4.69 27.61
C SER A 103 4.29 5.18 28.10
N ALA A 104 4.19 6.47 28.43
CA ALA A 104 2.95 7.11 28.86
C ALA A 104 1.90 7.16 27.76
N LEU A 105 2.28 7.57 26.55
CA LEU A 105 1.35 7.64 25.41
C LEU A 105 0.77 6.27 25.09
N LEU A 106 1.60 5.21 25.08
CA LEU A 106 1.12 3.83 24.92
C LEU A 106 0.07 3.46 25.98
N ALA A 107 0.33 3.79 27.25
CA ALA A 107 -0.61 3.50 28.33
C ALA A 107 -1.93 4.27 28.20
N LEU A 108 -1.90 5.52 27.72
CA LEU A 108 -3.12 6.29 27.43
C LEU A 108 -3.91 5.73 26.24
N ILE A 109 -3.23 5.15 25.24
CA ILE A 109 -3.89 4.46 24.12
C ILE A 109 -4.60 3.20 24.63
N PHE A 110 -3.91 2.40 25.45
CA PHE A 110 -4.46 1.17 26.02
C PHE A 110 -5.65 1.46 26.96
N ALA A 111 -5.54 2.48 27.81
CA ALA A 111 -6.63 2.94 28.67
C ALA A 111 -7.77 3.65 27.91
N ASP A 112 -7.66 3.75 26.58
CA ASP A 112 -8.62 4.44 25.71
C ASP A 112 -8.82 5.92 26.10
N VAL A 113 -7.83 6.58 26.68
CA VAL A 113 -7.91 8.01 27.04
C VAL A 113 -7.63 8.88 25.82
N VAL A 114 -6.77 8.39 24.92
CA VAL A 114 -6.40 9.05 23.66
C VAL A 114 -6.33 8.02 22.54
N ARG A 115 -6.85 8.37 21.36
CA ARG A 115 -6.72 7.63 20.11
C ARG A 115 -6.01 8.51 19.08
N PRO A 116 -4.72 8.27 18.80
CA PRO A 116 -4.02 8.99 17.74
C PRO A 116 -4.61 8.68 16.36
N ALA A 117 -4.50 9.63 15.44
CA ALA A 117 -5.00 9.45 14.09
C ALA A 117 -4.30 8.27 13.38
N LEU A 118 -5.07 7.58 12.53
CA LEU A 118 -4.59 6.43 11.75
C LEU A 118 -3.30 6.74 10.98
N ARG A 119 -3.24 7.92 10.33
CA ARG A 119 -2.05 8.39 9.61
C ARG A 119 -0.80 8.44 10.50
N TRP A 120 -0.94 8.89 11.75
CA TRP A 120 0.17 9.04 12.67
C TRP A 120 0.66 7.68 13.16
N LEU A 121 -0.26 6.76 13.46
CA LEU A 121 0.05 5.38 13.86
C LEU A 121 0.74 4.60 12.73
N VAL A 122 0.28 4.78 11.49
CA VAL A 122 0.92 4.17 10.31
C VAL A 122 2.35 4.69 10.13
N SER A 123 2.58 5.98 10.38
CA SER A 123 3.86 6.67 10.26
C SER A 123 4.89 6.34 11.34
N THR A 124 4.48 5.62 12.40
CA THR A 124 5.31 5.31 13.56
C THR A 124 5.53 3.79 13.64
N PRO A 125 6.49 3.19 12.91
CA PRO A 125 6.66 1.74 12.88
C PRO A 125 6.98 1.13 14.25
N SER A 126 7.71 1.88 15.08
CA SER A 126 8.22 1.44 16.38
C SER A 126 7.17 1.31 17.48
N ILE A 127 5.89 1.55 17.19
CA ILE A 127 4.80 1.39 18.16
C ILE A 127 3.88 0.22 17.81
N LYS A 128 3.95 -0.31 16.58
CA LYS A 128 2.96 -1.26 16.06
C LYS A 128 3.00 -2.61 16.79
N SER A 129 4.20 -3.07 17.17
CA SER A 129 4.38 -4.30 17.93
C SER A 129 3.83 -4.15 19.35
N GLU A 130 4.12 -3.01 19.99
CA GLU A 130 3.66 -2.65 21.31
C GLU A 130 2.14 -2.54 21.35
N LEU A 131 1.53 -1.96 20.32
CA LEU A 131 0.08 -1.90 20.19
C LEU A 131 -0.54 -3.29 20.09
N ALA A 132 0.02 -4.17 19.24
CA ALA A 132 -0.47 -5.54 19.10
C ALA A 132 -0.39 -6.31 20.42
N ASN A 133 0.73 -6.20 21.14
CA ASN A 133 0.92 -6.89 22.41
C ASN A 133 0.03 -6.31 23.52
N GLY A 134 -0.05 -4.98 23.65
CA GLY A 134 -0.84 -4.33 24.70
C GLY A 134 -2.34 -4.52 24.52
N LEU A 135 -2.85 -4.34 23.30
CA LEU A 135 -4.29 -4.54 23.02
C LEU A 135 -4.70 -6.01 23.12
N ALA A 136 -3.80 -6.96 22.83
CA ALA A 136 -4.03 -8.39 23.06
C ALA A 136 -4.04 -8.78 24.55
N LEU A 137 -3.54 -7.91 25.45
CA LEU A 137 -3.60 -8.15 26.89
C LEU A 137 -4.81 -7.47 27.52
N ASP A 138 -5.13 -6.25 27.08
CA ASP A 138 -6.08 -5.37 27.78
C ASP A 138 -7.45 -5.28 27.10
N ARG A 139 -7.49 -5.10 25.79
CA ARG A 139 -8.73 -4.72 25.08
C ARG A 139 -9.45 -5.86 24.40
N ASP A 140 -8.70 -6.75 23.75
CA ASP A 140 -9.27 -7.87 23.01
C ASP A 140 -8.43 -9.16 23.13
N PRO A 141 -8.28 -9.71 24.35
CA PRO A 141 -7.48 -10.92 24.53
C PRO A 141 -7.98 -12.09 23.68
N SER A 142 -9.30 -12.29 23.64
CA SER A 142 -9.93 -13.35 22.86
C SER A 142 -9.73 -13.18 21.36
N GLY A 143 -9.90 -11.99 20.80
CA GLY A 143 -9.76 -11.77 19.36
C GLY A 143 -8.33 -11.96 18.89
N PHE A 144 -7.35 -11.43 19.64
CA PHE A 144 -5.94 -11.62 19.30
C PHE A 144 -5.46 -13.05 19.54
N ALA A 145 -6.00 -13.78 20.52
CA ALA A 145 -5.75 -15.22 20.68
C ALA A 145 -6.27 -16.02 19.49
N ARG A 146 -7.54 -15.81 19.10
CA ARG A 146 -8.15 -16.44 17.91
C ARG A 146 -7.36 -16.18 16.63
N LEU A 147 -6.89 -14.94 16.42
CA LEU A 147 -6.06 -14.59 15.27
C LEU A 147 -4.75 -15.39 15.27
N ARG A 148 -4.11 -15.54 16.43
CA ARG A 148 -2.86 -16.26 16.59
C ARG A 148 -3.04 -17.76 16.34
N GLU A 149 -4.07 -18.36 16.94
CA GLU A 149 -4.44 -19.77 16.74
C GLU A 149 -4.73 -20.06 15.27
N HIS A 150 -5.50 -19.20 14.59
CA HIS A 150 -5.77 -19.32 13.16
C HIS A 150 -4.48 -19.32 12.33
N CYS A 151 -3.56 -18.40 12.62
CA CYS A 151 -2.29 -18.34 11.91
C CYS A 151 -1.39 -19.56 12.19
N GLN A 152 -1.42 -20.11 13.41
CA GLN A 152 -0.64 -21.29 13.79
C GLN A 152 -1.21 -22.58 13.17
N ALA A 153 -2.53 -22.69 13.05
CA ALA A 153 -3.19 -23.84 12.45
C ALA A 153 -2.98 -23.95 10.93
N HIS A 154 -2.68 -22.84 10.25
CA HIS A 154 -2.52 -22.80 8.79
C HIS A 154 -1.04 -22.66 8.38
N SER A 155 -0.38 -23.80 8.13
CA SER A 155 1.04 -23.87 7.73
C SER A 155 1.42 -23.07 6.46
N GLY A 156 0.43 -22.67 5.65
CA GLY A 156 0.60 -21.80 4.49
C GLY A 156 0.74 -20.30 4.81
N ILE A 157 0.53 -19.88 6.06
CA ILE A 157 0.64 -18.48 6.49
C ILE A 157 2.04 -18.24 7.06
N PRO A 158 2.89 -17.41 6.43
CA PRO A 158 4.19 -17.08 6.99
C PRO A 158 4.05 -16.32 8.32
N GLU A 159 4.92 -16.60 9.29
CA GLU A 159 4.94 -15.92 10.59
C GLU A 159 4.99 -14.38 10.47
N ARG A 160 5.74 -13.88 9.49
CA ARG A 160 5.77 -12.46 9.15
C ARG A 160 4.38 -11.91 8.80
N ALA A 161 3.58 -12.64 8.03
CA ALA A 161 2.25 -12.23 7.62
C ALA A 161 1.29 -12.23 8.83
N ALA A 162 1.40 -13.23 9.72
CA ALA A 162 0.65 -13.28 10.97
C ALA A 162 0.97 -12.06 11.86
N ARG A 163 2.27 -11.77 12.06
CA ARG A 163 2.73 -10.61 12.84
C ARG A 163 2.23 -9.28 12.25
N LEU A 164 2.35 -9.09 10.94
CA LEU A 164 1.87 -7.88 10.27
C LEU A 164 0.34 -7.76 10.34
N THR A 165 -0.39 -8.87 10.33
CA THR A 165 -1.85 -8.89 10.50
C THR A 165 -2.25 -8.42 11.89
N ALA A 166 -1.61 -8.95 12.94
CA ALA A 166 -1.85 -8.49 14.31
C ALA A 166 -1.51 -7.00 14.48
N GLN A 167 -0.38 -6.54 13.93
CA GLN A 167 0.02 -5.13 13.96
C GLN A 167 -0.98 -4.22 13.25
N ARG A 168 -1.49 -4.62 12.08
CA ARG A 168 -2.50 -3.83 11.34
C ARG A 168 -3.84 -3.79 12.05
N GLY A 169 -4.29 -4.92 12.60
CA GLY A 169 -5.50 -4.98 13.43
C GLY A 169 -5.39 -4.06 14.64
N ALA A 170 -4.26 -4.11 15.35
CA ALA A 170 -3.98 -3.26 16.50
C ALA A 170 -3.93 -1.76 16.14
N VAL A 171 -3.38 -1.39 14.99
CA VAL A 171 -3.40 0.00 14.50
C VAL A 171 -4.83 0.48 14.23
N ILE A 172 -5.68 -0.34 13.61
CA ILE A 172 -7.10 0.01 13.39
C ILE A 172 -7.82 0.17 14.74
N VAL A 173 -7.66 -0.79 15.65
CA VAL A 173 -8.29 -0.75 16.98
C VAL A 173 -7.80 0.44 17.81
N ALA A 174 -6.51 0.78 17.76
CA ALA A 174 -5.96 1.94 18.45
C ALA A 174 -6.50 3.27 17.89
N ALA A 175 -6.72 3.35 16.57
CA ALA A 175 -7.25 4.56 15.94
C ALA A 175 -8.77 4.72 16.14
N LYS A 176 -9.52 3.62 16.12
CA LYS A 176 -10.99 3.64 16.01
C LYS A 176 -11.73 3.13 17.24
N GLY A 177 -11.02 2.46 18.15
CA GLY A 177 -11.61 1.73 19.26
C GLY A 177 -12.28 0.43 18.84
N GLY A 178 -12.95 -0.17 19.83
CA GLY A 178 -13.55 -1.50 19.71
C GLY A 178 -12.49 -2.61 19.79
N THR A 179 -12.82 -3.74 19.17
CA THR A 179 -12.05 -4.99 19.14
C THR A 179 -11.73 -5.37 17.69
N LEU A 180 -11.03 -6.49 17.48
CA LEU A 180 -10.83 -7.02 16.13
C LEU A 180 -12.15 -7.39 15.44
N ALA A 181 -13.19 -7.75 16.20
CA ALA A 181 -14.52 -8.08 15.67
C ALA A 181 -15.25 -6.87 15.08
N ASP A 182 -14.90 -5.66 15.50
CA ASP A 182 -15.51 -4.43 14.98
C ASP A 182 -14.84 -3.95 13.68
N ILE A 183 -13.76 -4.59 13.22
CA ILE A 183 -13.04 -4.17 12.02
C ILE A 183 -13.89 -4.41 10.78
N THR A 184 -14.10 -3.34 10.01
CA THR A 184 -14.87 -3.41 8.77
C THR A 184 -13.96 -3.45 7.54
N VAL A 185 -14.53 -3.85 6.39
CA VAL A 185 -13.88 -3.72 5.08
C VAL A 185 -13.44 -2.27 4.80
N GLY A 186 -14.24 -1.29 5.22
CA GLY A 186 -13.92 0.13 5.07
C GLY A 186 -12.66 0.53 5.84
N ASP A 187 -12.47 0.02 7.06
CA ASP A 187 -11.27 0.29 7.86
C ASP A 187 -10.00 -0.33 7.24
N VAL A 188 -10.13 -1.53 6.67
CA VAL A 188 -9.03 -2.18 5.94
C VAL A 188 -8.63 -1.35 4.72
N LEU A 189 -9.61 -0.84 3.96
CA LEU A 189 -9.35 0.04 2.81
C LEU A 189 -8.66 1.34 3.23
N GLU A 190 -9.16 2.00 4.27
CA GLU A 190 -8.59 3.24 4.79
C GLU A 190 -7.15 3.05 5.28
N LEU A 191 -6.87 1.95 5.98
CA LEU A 191 -5.51 1.60 6.41
C LEU A 191 -4.59 1.41 5.21
N VAL A 192 -4.99 0.63 4.20
CA VAL A 192 -4.15 0.35 3.03
C VAL A 192 -3.89 1.61 2.20
N ASP A 193 -4.90 2.47 2.03
CA ASP A 193 -4.76 3.74 1.35
C ASP A 193 -3.77 4.65 2.10
N THR A 194 -3.86 4.68 3.44
CA THR A 194 -2.93 5.40 4.30
C THR A 194 -1.51 4.84 4.18
N GLU A 195 -1.31 3.52 4.28
CA GLU A 195 0.00 2.90 4.11
C GLU A 195 0.60 3.15 2.71
N THR A 196 -0.22 3.13 1.66
CA THR A 196 0.19 3.37 0.27
C THR A 196 0.53 4.83 -0.01
N ALA A 197 -0.17 5.78 0.62
CA ALA A 197 0.17 7.20 0.52
C ALA A 197 1.52 7.52 1.18
N MET A 198 1.86 6.80 2.27
CA MET A 198 3.09 7.01 3.04
C MET A 198 4.31 6.27 2.48
N SER A 199 4.09 5.09 1.91
CA SER A 199 5.13 4.29 1.28
C SER A 199 4.99 4.43 -0.23
N ALA A 200 5.99 5.01 -0.91
CA ALA A 200 6.05 5.07 -2.39
C ALA A 200 6.08 3.68 -3.07
N ALA A 201 5.89 2.60 -2.30
CA ALA A 201 5.73 1.22 -2.71
C ALA A 201 4.55 0.57 -1.99
N TRP A 202 3.91 -0.39 -2.68
CA TRP A 202 2.75 -1.10 -2.15
C TRP A 202 3.07 -1.87 -0.87
N PRO A 203 2.23 -1.77 0.18
CA PRO A 203 2.46 -2.52 1.42
C PRO A 203 2.38 -4.03 1.16
N ARG A 204 3.46 -4.75 1.48
CA ARG A 204 3.50 -6.20 1.37
C ARG A 204 2.48 -6.84 2.33
N ASP A 205 2.04 -8.06 2.02
CA ASP A 205 1.20 -8.92 2.87
C ASP A 205 -0.24 -8.43 3.13
N VAL A 206 -0.69 -7.34 2.49
CA VAL A 206 -2.09 -6.87 2.58
C VAL A 206 -3.11 -7.94 2.14
N PRO A 207 -2.90 -8.71 1.06
CA PRO A 207 -3.83 -9.78 0.71
C PRO A 207 -3.95 -10.85 1.81
N ALA A 208 -2.85 -11.18 2.49
CA ALA A 208 -2.86 -12.13 3.60
C ALA A 208 -3.59 -11.57 4.82
N PHE A 209 -3.34 -10.30 5.17
CA PHE A 209 -4.08 -9.59 6.21
C PHE A 209 -5.59 -9.64 5.98
N TYR A 210 -6.05 -9.29 4.77
CA TYR A 210 -7.47 -9.33 4.42
C TYR A 210 -8.06 -10.75 4.49
N GLN A 211 -7.32 -11.74 3.98
CA GLN A 211 -7.77 -13.13 3.97
C GLN A 211 -7.93 -13.67 5.40
N ILE A 212 -6.95 -13.42 6.28
CA ILE A 212 -7.01 -13.84 7.68
C ILE A 212 -8.23 -13.25 8.40
N LEU A 213 -8.48 -11.94 8.25
CA LEU A 213 -9.67 -11.32 8.84
C LEU A 213 -10.98 -11.93 8.31
N ARG A 214 -11.01 -12.30 7.03
CA ARG A 214 -12.17 -12.95 6.41
C ARG A 214 -12.37 -14.37 6.95
N ASP A 215 -11.31 -15.17 7.02
CA ASP A 215 -11.38 -16.55 7.50
C ASP A 215 -11.83 -16.61 8.97
N LEU A 216 -11.45 -15.61 9.77
CA LEU A 216 -11.93 -15.42 11.15
C LEU A 216 -13.37 -14.92 11.25
N GLY A 217 -14.02 -14.62 10.12
CA GLY A 217 -15.40 -14.12 10.04
C GLY A 217 -15.57 -12.64 10.41
N LEU A 218 -14.50 -11.85 10.48
CA LEU A 218 -14.53 -10.50 11.05
C LEU A 218 -15.08 -9.44 10.10
N LEU A 219 -15.10 -9.70 8.78
CA LEU A 219 -15.44 -8.69 7.77
C LEU A 219 -16.92 -8.70 7.33
N GLY A 220 -17.74 -9.59 7.89
CA GLY A 220 -19.14 -9.81 7.53
C GLY A 220 -19.33 -10.53 6.20
N GLU A 221 -20.54 -11.05 5.96
CA GLU A 221 -20.86 -11.90 4.80
C GLU A 221 -20.75 -11.16 3.46
N GLN A 222 -21.03 -9.86 3.47
CA GLN A 222 -21.00 -9.00 2.27
C GLN A 222 -19.58 -8.61 1.83
N ALA A 223 -18.54 -8.97 2.61
CA ALA A 223 -17.16 -8.72 2.22
C ALA A 223 -16.80 -9.50 0.94
N PRO A 224 -16.04 -8.91 0.00
CA PRO A 224 -15.55 -9.65 -1.16
C PRO A 224 -14.64 -10.82 -0.81
N LEU A 225 -14.68 -11.91 -1.58
CA LEU A 225 -13.92 -13.14 -1.33
C LEU A 225 -12.40 -12.93 -1.33
N ARG A 226 -11.91 -12.00 -2.16
CA ARG A 226 -10.47 -11.73 -2.29
C ARG A 226 -10.20 -10.24 -2.21
N PHE A 227 -9.10 -9.86 -1.58
CA PHE A 227 -8.68 -8.44 -1.51
C PHE A 227 -8.55 -7.78 -2.90
N ARG A 228 -8.16 -8.53 -3.93
CA ARG A 228 -8.10 -8.01 -5.31
C ARG A 228 -9.46 -7.48 -5.79
N GLN A 229 -10.57 -8.07 -5.34
CA GLN A 229 -11.92 -7.63 -5.71
C GLN A 229 -12.28 -6.26 -5.13
N LEU A 230 -11.68 -5.89 -3.99
CA LEU A 230 -11.81 -4.55 -3.41
C LEU A 230 -11.03 -3.49 -4.21
N ARG A 231 -9.96 -3.91 -4.89
CA ARG A 231 -9.15 -3.04 -5.77
C ARG A 231 -9.72 -2.92 -7.17
N THR A 232 -10.40 -3.96 -7.65
CA THR A 232 -11.32 -3.81 -8.77
C THR A 232 -12.58 -3.14 -8.25
N GLY A 233 -12.49 -1.82 -7.98
CA GLY A 233 -13.64 -0.98 -8.30
C GLY A 233 -14.11 -1.39 -9.69
N GLY A 234 -15.42 -1.47 -9.89
CA GLY A 234 -16.00 -1.89 -11.18
C GLY A 234 -15.28 -1.23 -12.36
N GLN A 235 -15.40 -1.83 -13.54
CA GLN A 235 -14.76 -1.33 -14.77
C GLN A 235 -14.78 0.21 -14.81
N LEU A 236 -13.60 0.82 -14.81
CA LEU A 236 -13.47 2.27 -14.81
C LEU A 236 -14.15 2.79 -16.07
N THR A 237 -14.93 3.86 -15.93
CA THR A 237 -15.52 4.53 -17.09
C THR A 237 -14.42 5.09 -17.99
N PRO A 238 -14.68 5.32 -19.29
CA PRO A 238 -13.74 6.00 -20.19
C PRO A 238 -13.12 7.28 -19.60
N GLY A 239 -13.95 8.09 -18.91
CA GLY A 239 -13.50 9.28 -18.18
C GLY A 239 -12.43 8.97 -17.12
N GLN A 240 -12.76 8.06 -16.20
CA GLN A 240 -11.83 7.62 -15.16
C GLN A 240 -10.57 6.95 -15.72
N LEU A 241 -10.68 6.26 -16.87
CA LEU A 241 -9.54 5.65 -17.52
C LEU A 241 -8.51 6.71 -17.96
N VAL A 242 -8.97 7.82 -18.53
CA VAL A 242 -8.15 8.96 -19.02
C VAL A 242 -7.66 9.85 -17.87
N ASP A 243 -8.50 10.14 -16.89
CA ASP A 243 -8.18 11.06 -15.78
C ASP A 243 -6.96 10.63 -14.95
N ARG A 244 -6.65 9.33 -14.92
CA ARG A 244 -5.46 8.78 -14.27
C ARG A 244 -4.14 9.35 -14.77
N TYR A 245 -4.12 9.99 -15.93
CA TYR A 245 -2.91 10.54 -16.53
C TYR A 245 -2.76 12.06 -16.37
N GLY A 246 -3.76 12.74 -15.78
CA GLY A 246 -3.69 14.16 -15.46
C GLY A 246 -3.39 15.03 -16.68
N LEU A 247 -4.18 14.91 -17.74
CA LEU A 247 -4.02 15.70 -18.96
C LEU A 247 -4.35 17.17 -18.67
N ALA A 248 -3.47 18.08 -19.07
CA ALA A 248 -3.64 19.52 -18.88
C ALA A 248 -4.62 20.12 -19.89
N CYS A 249 -4.56 19.70 -21.16
CA CYS A 249 -5.48 20.14 -22.20
C CYS A 249 -6.85 19.47 -22.01
N ARG A 250 -7.80 20.21 -21.41
CA ARG A 250 -9.18 19.72 -21.17
C ARG A 250 -9.94 19.36 -22.45
N PRO A 251 -9.88 20.16 -23.54
CA PRO A 251 -10.52 19.78 -24.80
C PRO A 251 -10.06 18.43 -25.34
N VAL A 252 -8.74 18.16 -25.35
CA VAL A 252 -8.22 16.86 -25.83
C VAL A 252 -8.51 15.73 -24.86
N ARG A 253 -8.53 15.99 -23.54
CA ARG A 253 -9.01 15.02 -22.55
C ARG A 253 -10.45 14.59 -22.87
N ASP A 254 -11.33 15.54 -23.12
CA ASP A 254 -12.75 15.26 -23.38
C ASP A 254 -12.95 14.55 -24.72
N LEU A 255 -12.16 14.89 -25.74
CA LEU A 255 -12.08 14.12 -26.99
C LEU A 255 -11.69 12.66 -26.76
N LEU A 256 -10.63 12.40 -26.00
CA LEU A 256 -10.16 11.03 -25.74
C LEU A 256 -11.23 10.22 -24.99
N VAL A 257 -11.96 10.86 -24.08
CA VAL A 257 -13.08 10.23 -23.38
C VAL A 257 -14.24 9.92 -24.32
N ALA A 258 -14.62 10.88 -25.17
CA ALA A 258 -15.66 10.68 -26.19
C ALA A 258 -15.29 9.53 -27.15
N TYR A 259 -14.03 9.49 -27.61
CA TYR A 259 -13.52 8.44 -28.49
C TYR A 259 -13.57 7.05 -27.84
N LEU A 260 -13.12 6.95 -26.58
CA LEU A 260 -13.18 5.69 -25.84
C LEU A 260 -14.61 5.24 -25.57
N HIS A 261 -15.53 6.17 -25.34
CA HIS A 261 -16.95 5.88 -25.17
C HIS A 261 -17.57 5.32 -26.46
N GLU A 262 -17.24 5.88 -27.61
CA GLU A 262 -17.69 5.40 -28.93
C GLU A 262 -17.14 3.99 -29.25
N ARG A 263 -15.90 3.70 -28.82
CA ARG A 263 -15.28 2.38 -29.01
C ARG A 263 -15.74 1.32 -28.01
N GLN A 264 -16.28 1.72 -26.85
CA GLN A 264 -16.58 0.83 -25.73
C GLN A 264 -17.48 -0.37 -26.08
N PRO A 265 -18.56 -0.23 -26.89
CA PRO A 265 -19.46 -1.36 -27.18
C PRO A 265 -18.79 -2.52 -27.93
N ASN A 266 -17.69 -2.24 -28.65
CA ASN A 266 -17.01 -3.20 -29.53
C ASN A 266 -15.72 -3.76 -28.92
N LEU A 267 -15.39 -3.43 -27.66
CA LEU A 267 -14.12 -3.81 -27.02
C LEU A 267 -14.36 -4.47 -25.67
N ASP A 268 -13.60 -5.52 -25.38
CA ASP A 268 -13.47 -6.00 -24.00
C ASP A 268 -12.75 -4.96 -23.13
N TYR A 269 -12.95 -5.02 -21.82
CA TYR A 269 -12.43 -4.02 -20.90
C TYR A 269 -10.89 -3.92 -20.88
N ASN A 270 -10.15 -5.03 -21.08
CA ASN A 270 -8.70 -4.96 -21.14
C ASN A 270 -8.25 -4.22 -22.40
N SER A 271 -8.88 -4.49 -23.54
CA SER A 271 -8.64 -3.75 -24.79
C SER A 271 -8.96 -2.26 -24.66
N LEU A 272 -10.07 -1.89 -23.99
CA LEU A 272 -10.43 -0.50 -23.72
C LEU A 272 -9.41 0.19 -22.79
N LYS A 273 -8.99 -0.50 -21.73
CA LYS A 273 -7.97 -0.01 -20.81
C LYS A 273 -6.63 0.19 -21.50
N ASP A 274 -6.20 -0.74 -22.35
CA ASP A 274 -4.95 -0.61 -23.12
C ASP A 274 -5.04 0.55 -24.12
N LEU A 275 -6.18 0.71 -24.79
CA LEU A 275 -6.42 1.85 -25.68
C LEU A 275 -6.29 3.19 -24.93
N SER A 276 -6.88 3.30 -23.74
CA SER A 276 -6.76 4.50 -22.90
C SER A 276 -5.31 4.80 -22.51
N TYR A 277 -4.54 3.76 -22.18
CA TYR A 277 -3.13 3.90 -21.82
C TYR A 277 -2.28 4.38 -23.00
N TYR A 278 -2.50 3.82 -24.20
CA TYR A 278 -1.74 4.23 -25.38
C TYR A 278 -2.06 5.66 -25.79
N LEU A 279 -3.34 6.03 -25.87
CA LEU A 279 -3.74 7.37 -26.32
C LEU A 279 -3.47 8.46 -25.28
N ALA A 280 -3.87 8.26 -24.02
CA ALA A 280 -3.74 9.30 -23.01
C ALA A 280 -2.32 9.37 -22.42
N ARG A 281 -1.68 8.25 -22.07
CA ARG A 281 -0.35 8.27 -21.43
C ARG A 281 0.80 8.32 -22.41
N ARG A 282 0.79 7.46 -23.44
CA ARG A 282 1.96 7.27 -24.32
C ARG A 282 1.98 8.24 -25.49
N PHE A 283 0.83 8.76 -25.87
CA PHE A 283 0.71 9.77 -26.90
C PHE A 283 0.52 11.16 -26.29
N TRP A 284 -0.68 11.50 -25.81
CA TRP A 284 -0.98 12.88 -25.46
C TRP A 284 -0.19 13.41 -24.25
N LYS A 285 -0.11 12.65 -23.15
CA LYS A 285 0.65 13.12 -21.98
C LYS A 285 2.14 13.30 -22.26
N ASP A 286 2.71 12.50 -23.16
CA ASP A 286 4.10 12.66 -23.57
C ASP A 286 4.30 13.99 -24.32
N LEU A 287 3.37 14.30 -25.24
CA LEU A 287 3.35 15.59 -25.95
C LEU A 287 3.24 16.77 -24.98
N GLU A 288 2.30 16.74 -24.03
CA GLU A 288 2.17 17.83 -23.04
C GLU A 288 3.43 18.05 -22.20
N VAL A 289 4.14 16.98 -21.85
CA VAL A 289 5.38 17.08 -21.05
C VAL A 289 6.50 17.76 -21.84
N HIS A 290 6.53 17.60 -23.16
CA HIS A 290 7.64 18.09 -24.01
C HIS A 290 7.28 19.36 -24.79
N HIS A 291 5.99 19.65 -24.93
CA HIS A 291 5.43 20.83 -25.59
C HIS A 291 4.34 21.42 -24.69
N PRO A 292 4.70 22.13 -23.61
CA PRO A 292 3.74 22.75 -22.70
C PRO A 292 2.80 23.68 -23.46
N GLY A 293 1.50 23.57 -23.19
CA GLY A 293 0.46 24.34 -23.88
C GLY A 293 -0.04 23.75 -25.20
N ILE A 294 0.46 22.60 -25.64
CA ILE A 294 -0.09 21.92 -26.83
C ILE A 294 -1.58 21.56 -26.62
N ASP A 295 -2.40 21.91 -27.60
CA ASP A 295 -3.85 21.76 -27.57
C ASP A 295 -4.46 21.21 -28.87
N SER A 296 -3.64 20.98 -29.90
CA SER A 296 -4.08 20.55 -31.23
C SER A 296 -3.55 19.18 -31.62
N LEU A 297 -4.38 18.39 -32.31
CA LEU A 297 -3.98 17.11 -32.94
C LEU A 297 -3.21 17.29 -34.25
N ARG A 298 -3.16 18.49 -34.81
CA ARG A 298 -2.39 18.81 -36.01
C ARG A 298 -0.92 19.04 -35.63
N LEU A 299 -0.20 17.95 -35.42
CA LEU A 299 1.21 17.98 -35.05
C LEU A 299 2.09 18.40 -36.23
N THR A 300 3.11 19.22 -35.97
CA THR A 300 4.15 19.49 -36.97
C THR A 300 5.00 18.23 -37.19
N PRO A 301 5.67 18.08 -38.35
CA PRO A 301 6.53 16.94 -38.63
C PRO A 301 7.62 16.73 -37.56
N GLU A 302 8.14 17.82 -36.99
CA GLU A 302 9.19 17.82 -35.96
C GLU A 302 8.65 17.24 -34.65
N VAL A 303 7.50 17.72 -34.18
CA VAL A 303 6.84 17.24 -32.96
C VAL A 303 6.47 15.75 -33.08
N ALA A 304 5.91 15.36 -34.23
CA ALA A 304 5.54 13.98 -34.51
C ALA A 304 6.76 13.04 -34.56
N THR A 305 7.89 13.51 -35.10
CA THR A 305 9.13 12.72 -35.18
C THR A 305 9.78 12.58 -33.81
N ALA A 306 9.91 13.68 -33.06
CA ALA A 306 10.45 13.67 -31.71
C ALA A 306 9.66 12.75 -30.76
N TRP A 307 8.32 12.77 -30.85
CA TRP A 307 7.47 11.85 -30.08
C TRP A 307 7.74 10.37 -30.44
N ARG A 308 7.83 10.04 -31.74
CA ARG A 308 8.11 8.66 -32.19
C ARG A 308 9.47 8.16 -31.71
N GLU A 309 10.50 9.01 -31.71
CA GLU A 309 11.83 8.70 -31.19
C GLU A 309 11.83 8.39 -29.69
N ARG A 310 11.09 9.18 -28.89
CA ARG A 310 10.90 8.90 -27.45
C ARG A 310 10.13 7.61 -27.21
N LEU A 311 9.19 7.27 -28.08
CA LEU A 311 8.41 6.04 -27.98
C LEU A 311 9.27 4.78 -28.21
N LEU A 312 10.30 4.87 -29.06
CA LEU A 312 11.25 3.78 -29.35
C LEU A 312 12.14 3.42 -28.15
N LYS A 313 12.44 4.40 -27.29
CA LYS A 313 13.41 4.25 -26.19
C LYS A 313 12.71 4.04 -24.84
N LYS A 314 13.25 3.17 -23.99
CA LYS A 314 12.86 3.02 -22.59
C LYS A 314 14.02 3.48 -21.71
N GLN A 315 13.75 4.39 -20.76
CA GLN A 315 14.71 4.71 -19.71
C GLN A 315 14.91 3.49 -18.80
N PRO A 316 16.15 3.13 -18.43
CA PRO A 316 16.41 2.01 -17.53
C PRO A 316 15.73 2.24 -16.17
N PRO A 317 15.22 1.19 -15.51
CA PRO A 317 14.68 1.32 -14.16
C PRO A 317 15.80 1.75 -13.20
N GLY A 318 15.62 2.87 -12.49
CA GLY A 318 16.61 3.42 -11.56
C GLY A 318 17.09 4.84 -11.89
N SER A 319 16.73 5.41 -13.05
CA SER A 319 17.04 6.81 -13.35
C SER A 319 16.11 7.76 -12.58
N SER A 320 16.51 8.12 -11.36
CA SER A 320 16.17 9.38 -10.72
C SER A 320 17.18 10.44 -11.17
N ALA A 321 16.72 11.67 -11.38
CA ALA A 321 17.52 12.77 -11.90
C ALA A 321 18.86 12.91 -11.15
N GLY A 322 19.97 12.72 -11.87
CA GLY A 322 21.32 13.03 -11.38
C GLY A 322 22.35 11.91 -11.37
N THR A 323 22.07 10.70 -11.89
CA THR A 323 23.11 9.65 -11.98
C THR A 323 23.09 8.96 -13.33
N ASP A 324 24.29 8.62 -13.78
CA ASP A 324 24.72 8.30 -15.14
C ASP A 324 23.68 7.55 -16.00
N VAL A 325 23.44 8.10 -17.19
CA VAL A 325 22.43 7.63 -18.14
C VAL A 325 22.94 6.35 -18.80
N GLY A 326 22.60 5.19 -18.22
CA GLY A 326 22.76 3.91 -18.91
C GLY A 326 22.04 3.92 -20.27
N GLU A 327 22.59 3.19 -21.24
CA GLU A 327 22.09 3.21 -22.62
C GLU A 327 20.57 2.94 -22.74
N PRO A 328 19.83 3.70 -23.56
CA PRO A 328 18.39 3.53 -23.72
C PRO A 328 18.04 2.14 -24.27
N ILE A 329 17.21 1.39 -23.54
CA ILE A 329 16.79 0.04 -23.97
C ILE A 329 15.69 0.15 -25.04
N PRO A 330 15.79 -0.55 -26.18
CA PRO A 330 14.74 -0.58 -27.20
C PRO A 330 13.41 -1.10 -26.64
N ARG A 331 12.31 -0.34 -26.79
CA ARG A 331 10.98 -0.75 -26.31
C ARG A 331 10.36 -1.75 -27.27
N ILE A 332 10.13 -3.00 -26.85
CA ILE A 332 9.55 -4.04 -27.74
C ILE A 332 8.10 -3.73 -28.19
N ALA A 333 7.32 -3.02 -27.38
CA ALA A 333 5.89 -2.78 -27.61
C ALA A 333 5.54 -1.39 -28.22
N TYR A 334 6.53 -0.61 -28.70
CA TYR A 334 6.27 0.75 -29.21
C TYR A 334 5.27 0.78 -30.39
N ARG A 335 5.29 -0.27 -31.22
CA ARG A 335 4.42 -0.39 -32.40
C ARG A 335 2.94 -0.48 -32.04
N GLU A 336 2.58 -1.08 -30.91
CA GLU A 336 1.18 -1.13 -30.46
C GLU A 336 0.63 0.27 -30.24
N CYS A 337 1.42 1.17 -29.66
CA CYS A 337 1.05 2.57 -29.52
C CYS A 337 0.87 3.27 -30.88
N LEU A 338 1.83 3.11 -31.82
CA LEU A 338 1.72 3.70 -33.17
C LEU A 338 0.45 3.26 -33.89
N VAL A 339 0.09 1.99 -33.75
CA VAL A 339 -1.13 1.42 -34.32
C VAL A 339 -2.37 2.04 -33.74
N LYS A 340 -2.45 2.15 -32.41
CA LYS A 340 -3.61 2.73 -31.74
C LYS A 340 -3.78 4.21 -32.07
N VAL A 341 -2.68 4.96 -32.12
CA VAL A 341 -2.70 6.37 -32.54
C VAL A 341 -3.12 6.49 -34.01
N ARG A 342 -2.59 5.65 -34.90
CA ARG A 342 -3.01 5.68 -36.32
C ARG A 342 -4.49 5.38 -36.48
N ALA A 343 -5.01 4.36 -35.80
CA ALA A 343 -6.43 4.03 -35.80
C ALA A 343 -7.26 5.20 -35.29
N PHE A 344 -6.87 5.81 -34.17
CA PHE A 344 -7.54 6.99 -33.62
C PHE A 344 -7.69 8.14 -34.64
N TYR A 345 -6.61 8.54 -35.33
CA TYR A 345 -6.69 9.60 -36.34
C TYR A 345 -7.57 9.23 -37.54
N LEU A 346 -7.53 7.97 -37.98
CA LEU A 346 -8.36 7.48 -39.09
C LEU A 346 -9.84 7.42 -38.69
N ASP A 347 -10.13 6.99 -37.47
CA ASP A 347 -11.49 6.94 -36.93
C ASP A 347 -12.09 8.34 -36.85
N LEU A 348 -11.34 9.34 -36.35
CA LEU A 348 -11.80 10.73 -36.33
C LEU A 348 -12.14 11.23 -37.74
N SER A 349 -11.31 10.88 -38.73
CA SER A 349 -11.54 11.26 -40.13
C SER A 349 -12.79 10.59 -40.70
N GLN A 350 -13.02 9.33 -40.37
CA GLN A 350 -14.20 8.58 -40.81
C GLN A 350 -15.48 9.06 -40.12
N TRP A 351 -15.47 9.17 -38.79
CA TRP A 351 -16.63 9.58 -37.99
C TRP A 351 -17.03 11.03 -38.22
N ALA A 352 -16.10 11.89 -38.66
CA ALA A 352 -16.43 13.24 -39.10
C ALA A 352 -17.35 13.29 -40.33
N LEU A 353 -17.43 12.20 -41.12
CA LEU A 353 -18.41 12.09 -42.21
C LEU A 353 -19.81 11.74 -41.71
N GLU A 354 -19.90 11.07 -40.55
CA GLU A 354 -21.16 10.60 -39.96
C GLU A 354 -21.76 11.63 -38.98
N ASP A 355 -20.93 12.22 -38.11
CA ASP A 355 -21.28 13.27 -37.16
C ASP A 355 -20.24 14.41 -37.21
N PRO A 356 -20.38 15.34 -38.18
CA PRO A 356 -19.42 16.41 -38.38
C PRO A 356 -19.31 17.37 -37.19
N ALA A 357 -20.43 17.67 -36.51
CA ALA A 357 -20.46 18.61 -35.40
C ALA A 357 -19.57 18.15 -34.24
N ARG A 358 -19.52 16.84 -34.01
CA ARG A 358 -18.72 16.24 -32.93
C ARG A 358 -17.27 15.99 -33.32
N TRP A 359 -16.99 15.48 -34.52
CA TRP A 359 -15.68 14.95 -34.87
C TRP A 359 -14.87 15.80 -35.86
N ALA A 360 -15.52 16.60 -36.72
CA ALA A 360 -14.81 17.40 -37.73
C ALA A 360 -13.76 18.37 -37.16
N PRO A 361 -13.98 19.05 -36.00
CA PRO A 361 -12.97 19.92 -35.40
C PRO A 361 -11.65 19.22 -35.05
N TRP A 362 -11.68 17.89 -34.92
CA TRP A 362 -10.54 17.09 -34.46
C TRP A 362 -9.81 16.38 -35.59
N VAL A 363 -10.28 16.50 -36.83
CA VAL A 363 -9.65 15.86 -38.00
C VAL A 363 -8.29 16.53 -38.28
N ALA A 364 -7.24 15.71 -38.29
CA ALA A 364 -5.87 16.15 -38.50
C ALA A 364 -5.04 15.11 -39.27
N PRO A 365 -3.94 15.52 -39.92
CA PRO A 365 -2.99 14.59 -40.53
C PRO A 365 -2.42 13.62 -39.49
N CYS A 366 -2.42 12.33 -39.82
CA CYS A 366 -1.93 11.29 -38.92
C CYS A 366 -0.40 11.38 -38.76
N PRO A 367 0.14 11.48 -37.53
CA PRO A 367 1.59 11.56 -37.27
C PRO A 367 2.34 10.23 -37.51
N VAL A 368 1.61 9.18 -37.91
CA VAL A 368 2.13 7.82 -38.12
C VAL A 368 1.98 7.44 -39.60
N GLY A 369 3.10 7.25 -40.30
CA GLY A 369 3.15 6.84 -41.71
C GLY A 369 2.57 5.45 -42.01
N ARG A 370 2.52 5.08 -43.30
CA ARG A 370 1.90 3.81 -43.77
C ARG A 370 2.70 2.54 -43.42
N ASP A 371 3.98 2.65 -43.10
CA ASP A 371 4.91 1.51 -42.87
C ASP A 371 4.74 0.73 -41.56
N VAL A 372 3.66 0.94 -40.81
CA VAL A 372 3.38 0.16 -39.58
C VAL A 372 2.70 -1.17 -39.94
N GLU A 373 3.37 -2.00 -40.72
CA GLU A 373 2.87 -3.31 -41.14
C GLU A 373 2.79 -4.33 -39.98
N HIS A 374 1.58 -4.73 -39.65
CA HIS A 374 1.26 -5.66 -38.55
C HIS A 374 1.65 -7.12 -38.81
N ARG A 375 1.64 -7.56 -40.06
CA ARG A 375 1.64 -8.98 -40.41
C ARG A 375 2.99 -9.64 -40.07
N LYS A 376 4.09 -8.93 -40.37
CA LYS A 376 5.46 -9.37 -40.07
C LYS A 376 5.72 -9.43 -38.55
N PHE A 377 5.18 -8.48 -37.76
CA PHE A 377 5.37 -8.47 -36.31
C PHE A 377 4.56 -9.55 -35.59
N LYS A 378 3.28 -9.76 -35.92
CA LYS A 378 2.49 -10.86 -35.35
C LYS A 378 3.17 -12.21 -35.64
N ARG A 379 3.69 -12.39 -36.85
CA ARG A 379 4.50 -13.57 -37.24
C ARG A 379 5.78 -13.68 -36.42
N HIS A 380 6.56 -12.62 -36.24
CA HIS A 380 7.78 -12.66 -35.41
C HIS A 380 7.50 -12.84 -33.91
N ARG A 381 6.39 -12.31 -33.38
CA ARG A 381 5.97 -12.53 -31.99
C ARG A 381 5.56 -13.99 -31.78
N LYS A 382 4.75 -14.54 -32.69
CA LYS A 382 4.37 -15.96 -32.68
C LYS A 382 5.58 -16.86 -32.84
N ALA A 383 6.48 -16.58 -33.80
CA ALA A 383 7.71 -17.34 -33.99
C ALA A 383 8.61 -17.33 -32.73
N ARG A 384 8.77 -16.18 -32.06
CA ARG A 384 9.51 -16.11 -30.79
C ARG A 384 8.83 -16.86 -29.65
N MET A 385 7.51 -16.80 -29.55
CA MET A 385 6.75 -17.60 -28.57
C MET A 385 6.92 -19.09 -28.85
N ASP A 386 6.73 -19.51 -30.11
CA ASP A 386 6.83 -20.91 -30.54
C ASP A 386 8.28 -21.44 -30.40
N ALA A 387 9.31 -20.60 -30.62
CA ALA A 387 10.71 -20.94 -30.38
C ALA A 387 11.00 -21.10 -28.88
N ARG A 388 10.57 -20.15 -28.05
CA ARG A 388 10.70 -20.24 -26.60
C ARG A 388 9.99 -21.48 -26.03
N THR A 389 8.81 -21.82 -26.57
CA THR A 389 8.11 -23.04 -26.19
C THR A 389 8.91 -24.28 -26.60
N ARG A 390 9.40 -24.34 -27.85
CA ARG A 390 10.25 -25.46 -28.31
C ARG A 390 11.54 -25.64 -27.50
N GLU A 391 12.19 -24.55 -27.09
CA GLU A 391 13.40 -24.60 -26.27
C GLU A 391 13.12 -25.03 -24.83
N ARG A 392 12.00 -24.58 -24.24
CA ARG A 392 11.73 -24.75 -22.81
C ARG A 392 10.89 -25.97 -22.47
N LEU A 393 10.01 -26.39 -23.38
CA LEU A 393 9.12 -27.54 -23.16
C LEU A 393 9.89 -28.85 -22.88
N PRO A 394 11.00 -29.17 -23.58
CA PRO A 394 11.80 -30.37 -23.28
C PRO A 394 12.49 -30.33 -21.92
N VAL A 395 12.78 -29.13 -21.40
CA VAL A 395 13.45 -28.95 -20.10
C VAL A 395 12.44 -28.90 -18.94
N LEU A 396 11.16 -28.76 -19.24
CA LEU A 396 10.10 -28.65 -18.23
C LEU A 396 10.04 -29.87 -17.29
N PRO A 397 10.12 -31.14 -17.76
CA PRO A 397 10.16 -32.30 -16.86
C PRO A 397 11.36 -32.27 -15.91
N VAL A 398 12.53 -31.82 -16.38
CA VAL A 398 13.74 -31.68 -15.55
C VAL A 398 13.55 -30.61 -14.50
N LEU A 399 12.94 -29.47 -14.85
CA LEU A 399 12.62 -28.41 -13.90
C LEU A 399 11.62 -28.88 -12.84
N VAL A 400 10.56 -29.59 -13.24
CA VAL A 400 9.57 -30.16 -12.32
C VAL A 400 10.23 -31.17 -11.39
N ALA A 401 11.03 -32.10 -11.91
CA ALA A 401 11.75 -33.08 -11.10
C ALA A 401 12.77 -32.42 -10.15
N THR A 402 13.44 -31.36 -10.59
CA THR A 402 14.39 -30.60 -9.75
C THR A 402 13.67 -29.85 -8.63
N VAL A 403 12.54 -29.21 -8.93
CA VAL A 403 11.71 -28.53 -7.93
C VAL A 403 11.15 -29.53 -6.92
N GLU A 404 10.66 -30.68 -7.38
CA GLU A 404 10.12 -31.72 -6.51
C GLU A 404 11.21 -32.32 -5.61
N ARG A 405 12.39 -32.62 -6.16
CA ARG A 405 13.54 -33.07 -5.36
C ARG A 405 13.95 -32.04 -4.32
N ARG A 406 14.02 -30.75 -4.69
CA ARG A 406 14.32 -29.67 -3.74
C ARG A 406 13.24 -29.53 -2.67
N ARG A 407 11.96 -29.74 -3.02
CA ARG A 407 10.83 -29.71 -2.08
C ARG A 407 10.96 -30.84 -1.04
N ILE A 408 11.27 -32.05 -1.49
CA ILE A 408 11.49 -33.22 -0.62
C ILE A 408 12.67 -32.98 0.32
N VAL A 409 13.84 -32.62 -0.23
CA VAL A 409 15.05 -32.35 0.57
C VAL A 409 14.82 -31.23 1.57
N ALA A 410 14.15 -30.14 1.18
CA ALA A 410 13.84 -29.05 2.09
C ALA A 410 12.85 -29.46 3.19
N ALA A 411 11.88 -30.33 2.88
CA ALA A 411 10.93 -30.85 3.87
C ALA A 411 11.61 -31.78 4.88
N GLU A 412 12.48 -32.67 4.43
CA GLU A 412 13.29 -33.54 5.29
C GLU A 412 14.24 -32.72 6.18
N LEU A 413 14.92 -31.73 5.60
CA LEU A 413 15.78 -30.82 6.34
C LEU A 413 15.01 -30.04 7.42
N LEU A 414 13.79 -29.57 7.09
CA LEU A 414 12.94 -28.88 8.04
C LEU A 414 12.48 -29.82 9.17
N ALA A 415 12.08 -31.05 8.86
CA ALA A 415 11.67 -32.03 9.86
C ALA A 415 12.82 -32.39 10.82
N MET A 416 14.02 -32.63 10.29
CA MET A 416 15.22 -32.86 11.10
C MET A 416 15.57 -31.65 11.96
N ALA A 417 15.51 -30.44 11.40
CA ALA A 417 15.73 -29.21 12.14
C ALA A 417 14.68 -29.01 13.25
N GLN A 418 13.42 -29.38 13.01
CA GLN A 418 12.35 -29.23 14.01
C GLN A 418 12.52 -30.19 15.21
N ALA A 419 13.17 -31.34 15.01
CA ALA A 419 13.39 -32.37 16.02
C ALA A 419 14.55 -32.09 17.00
N VAL A 420 15.39 -31.09 16.73
CA VAL A 420 16.53 -30.71 17.60
C VAL A 420 16.33 -29.33 18.21
N GLU A 421 16.83 -29.05 19.41
CA GLU A 421 16.61 -27.75 20.06
C GLU A 421 17.40 -26.60 19.36
N PRO A 422 16.95 -25.34 19.46
CA PRO A 422 17.73 -24.19 19.01
C PRO A 422 19.15 -24.17 19.61
N GLY A 423 20.16 -24.03 18.76
CA GLY A 423 21.58 -24.08 19.12
C GLY A 423 22.20 -25.46 19.02
N GLN A 424 21.42 -26.53 18.82
CA GLN A 424 21.95 -27.87 18.61
C GLN A 424 22.27 -28.14 17.14
N SER A 425 23.31 -28.95 16.93
CA SER A 425 23.74 -29.40 15.61
C SER A 425 23.07 -30.73 15.25
N PHE A 426 22.70 -30.87 13.98
CA PHE A 426 22.14 -32.07 13.38
C PHE A 426 22.78 -32.30 12.01
N THR A 427 22.77 -33.53 11.53
CA THR A 427 23.36 -33.88 10.24
C THR A 427 22.25 -34.08 9.21
N ALA A 428 22.36 -33.42 8.06
CA ALA A 428 21.48 -33.62 6.92
C ALA A 428 22.31 -33.68 5.63
N ASP A 429 22.10 -34.72 4.82
CA ASP A 429 22.80 -34.94 3.56
C ASP A 429 24.34 -34.85 3.68
N GLY A 430 24.89 -35.46 4.74
CA GLY A 430 26.33 -35.44 5.02
C GLY A 430 26.90 -34.10 5.53
N HIS A 431 26.07 -33.06 5.64
CA HIS A 431 26.45 -31.76 6.18
C HIS A 431 26.03 -31.63 7.65
N GLN A 432 26.95 -31.17 8.49
CA GLN A 432 26.64 -30.80 9.87
C GLN A 432 26.07 -29.38 9.88
N LEU A 433 24.83 -29.24 10.35
CA LEU A 433 24.07 -27.99 10.35
C LEU A 433 23.63 -27.69 11.78
N THR A 434 23.54 -26.42 12.16
CA THR A 434 23.07 -26.00 13.49
C THR A 434 21.70 -25.33 13.37
N ARG A 435 20.71 -25.78 14.15
CA ARG A 435 19.41 -25.12 14.19
C ARG A 435 19.57 -23.76 14.86
N LEU A 436 19.39 -22.68 14.10
CA LEU A 436 19.33 -21.34 14.69
C LEU A 436 17.97 -21.13 15.37
N GLY A 437 17.96 -20.55 16.57
CA GLY A 437 16.72 -20.10 17.21
C GLY A 437 16.07 -18.94 16.46
N ALA A 438 14.81 -18.62 16.81
CA ALA A 438 14.11 -17.46 16.27
C ALA A 438 15.01 -16.22 16.41
N TRP A 439 15.33 -15.62 15.26
CA TRP A 439 16.41 -14.67 15.09
C TRP A 439 16.17 -13.39 15.91
N SER A 440 16.75 -13.30 17.11
CA SER A 440 16.88 -12.03 17.83
C SER A 440 18.06 -11.27 17.22
N GLY A 441 17.78 -10.26 16.40
CA GLY A 441 18.80 -9.56 15.64
C GLY A 441 19.92 -9.00 16.52
N LYS A 442 21.15 -9.49 16.27
CA LYS A 442 22.44 -8.80 16.41
C LYS A 442 23.51 -9.71 15.84
N LEU A 443 24.01 -9.38 14.65
CA LEU A 443 25.36 -9.77 14.26
C LEU A 443 26.27 -8.60 14.64
N ARG A 444 27.36 -8.90 15.34
CA ARG A 444 28.51 -8.01 15.50
C ARG A 444 29.28 -7.94 14.19
#